data_AF-A0ABD7BX98-F1
#
_entry.id   AF-A0ABD7BX98-F1
#
_cell.length_a   1.000
_cell.length_b   1.000
_cell.length_c   1.000
_cell.angle_alpha   90.00
_cell.angle_beta   90.00
_cell.angle_gamma   90.00
#
_symmetry.space_group_name_H-M   'P 1'
#
loop_
_entity.id
_entity.type
_entity.pdbx_description
1 polymer ?
#
loop_
_entity_poly.entity_id
_entity_poly.type
_entity_poly.pdbx_seq_one_letter_code
_entity_poly.pdbx_strand_id
1 'polypeptide(L)'
;MSTLTEEVQADGTKKAPLFCREGIRDEEDSELQEVVYSESYDHTFPDLQGRYVLTIFAFHLDDFSPLVRSWFEDGPHSNIKGFDRRILDTKRRINVAPAHPLYPQVKAAYEAQEAHSDSIFEAAKKWNEAVSKEGAACAPHQFTAATPKEGA
;
A
#
# COMPACT_ATOMS: atom_id res chain seq x y z
N MET A 1 -14.38 -16.78 -18.92
CA MET A 1 -12.92 -16.52 -19.01
C MET A 1 -12.35 -16.88 -17.65
N SER A 2 -11.95 -18.14 -17.48
CA SER A 2 -11.52 -18.67 -16.18
C SER A 2 -10.08 -18.24 -15.88
N THR A 3 -9.92 -17.59 -14.74
CA THR A 3 -8.65 -17.27 -14.07
C THR A 3 -7.99 -18.54 -13.56
N LEU A 4 -6.75 -18.77 -13.97
CA LEU A 4 -5.89 -19.82 -13.43
C LEU A 4 -4.83 -19.11 -12.59
N THR A 5 -5.10 -19.00 -11.29
CA THR A 5 -4.11 -18.52 -10.31
C THR A 5 -3.22 -19.71 -10.00
N GLU A 6 -1.96 -19.65 -10.44
CA GLU A 6 -0.97 -20.68 -10.23
C GLU A 6 -0.59 -20.70 -8.73
N GLU A 7 -1.07 -21.70 -7.99
CA GLU A 7 -0.65 -21.97 -6.61
C GLU A 7 0.83 -22.38 -6.62
N VAL A 8 1.71 -21.45 -6.24
CA VAL A 8 3.12 -21.75 -5.99
C VAL A 8 3.21 -22.54 -4.68
N GLN A 9 3.29 -23.87 -4.80
CA GLN A 9 3.63 -24.77 -3.71
C GLN A 9 5.13 -24.71 -3.45
N ALA A 10 5.56 -23.91 -2.46
CA ALA A 10 6.93 -23.97 -1.97
C ALA A 10 7.09 -25.18 -1.02
N ASP A 11 7.99 -26.08 -1.42
CA ASP A 11 8.54 -27.25 -0.73
C ASP A 11 7.94 -27.59 0.66
N GLY A 12 7.09 -28.62 0.72
CA GLY A 12 6.66 -29.29 1.97
C GLY A 12 5.46 -28.68 2.71
N THR A 13 4.24 -29.06 2.29
CA THR A 13 3.00 -29.15 3.11
C THR A 13 2.42 -27.86 3.73
N LYS A 14 3.01 -26.69 3.52
CA LYS A 14 2.50 -25.44 4.08
C LYS A 14 1.71 -24.64 3.04
N LYS A 15 0.46 -24.30 3.35
CA LYS A 15 -0.39 -23.44 2.52
C LYS A 15 0.20 -22.02 2.51
N ALA A 16 0.42 -21.44 1.33
CA ALA A 16 0.90 -20.07 1.20
C ALA A 16 -0.27 -19.08 1.35
N PRO A 17 -0.08 -17.93 2.02
CA PRO A 17 -1.07 -16.86 2.02
C PRO A 17 -1.17 -16.21 0.64
N LEU A 18 -2.33 -15.64 0.34
CA LEU A 18 -2.62 -14.93 -0.89
C LEU A 18 -2.37 -13.44 -0.70
N PHE A 19 -1.56 -12.86 -1.58
CA PHE A 19 -1.25 -11.43 -1.59
C PHE A 19 -2.08 -10.73 -2.66
N CYS A 20 -2.77 -9.68 -2.26
CA CYS A 20 -3.53 -8.79 -3.14
C CYS A 20 -3.13 -7.34 -2.87
N ARG A 21 -3.59 -6.42 -3.71
CA ARG A 21 -3.25 -5.00 -3.62
C ARG A 21 -3.61 -4.40 -2.25
N GLU A 22 -4.76 -4.79 -1.71
CA GLU A 22 -5.33 -4.25 -0.46
C GLU A 22 -4.85 -5.00 0.78
N GLY A 23 -4.28 -6.19 0.60
CA GLY A 23 -3.58 -6.87 1.66
C GLY A 23 -3.47 -8.37 1.51
N ILE A 24 -3.63 -9.11 2.61
CA ILE A 24 -3.30 -10.53 2.67
C ILE A 24 -4.51 -11.35 3.09
N ARG A 25 -4.72 -12.50 2.45
CA ARG A 25 -5.71 -13.49 2.87
C ARG A 25 -5.03 -14.82 3.12
N ASP A 26 -5.53 -15.58 4.09
CA ASP A 26 -5.03 -16.94 4.32
C ASP A 26 -5.46 -17.90 3.21
N GLU A 27 -6.61 -17.64 2.59
CA GLU A 27 -7.17 -18.34 1.43
C GLU A 27 -8.21 -17.47 0.69
N GLU A 28 -8.72 -17.94 -0.45
CA GLU A 28 -9.54 -17.17 -1.39
C GLU A 28 -10.79 -16.51 -0.75
N ASP A 29 -11.35 -17.12 0.31
CA ASP A 29 -12.53 -16.63 1.04
C ASP A 29 -12.25 -16.18 2.48
N SER A 30 -10.99 -16.18 2.92
CA SER A 30 -10.62 -15.72 4.26
C SER A 30 -10.74 -14.20 4.41
N GLU A 31 -10.91 -13.74 5.65
CA GLU A 31 -10.90 -12.32 6.00
C GLU A 31 -9.62 -11.63 5.49
N LEU A 32 -9.79 -10.40 4.98
CA LEU A 32 -8.69 -9.61 4.47
C LEU A 32 -7.94 -8.97 5.63
N GLN A 33 -6.67 -9.32 5.77
CA GLN A 33 -5.71 -8.67 6.66
C GLN A 33 -5.17 -7.45 5.91
N GLU A 34 -5.75 -6.28 6.18
CA GLU A 34 -5.38 -5.02 5.52
C GLU A 34 -3.92 -4.66 5.81
N VAL A 35 -3.17 -4.36 4.75
CA VAL A 35 -1.76 -3.97 4.87
C VAL A 35 -1.39 -2.89 3.88
N VAL A 36 -0.25 -2.25 4.13
CA VAL A 36 0.45 -1.41 3.15
C VAL A 36 1.77 -2.05 2.79
N TYR A 37 2.04 -2.12 1.50
CA TYR A 37 3.33 -2.53 0.96
C TYR A 37 4.23 -1.31 0.74
N SER A 38 5.52 -1.44 1.00
CA SER A 38 6.50 -0.38 0.76
C SER A 38 7.88 -0.97 0.54
N GLU A 39 8.63 -0.42 -0.39
CA GLU A 39 10.09 -0.62 -0.41
C GLU A 39 10.72 0.14 0.76
N SER A 40 11.60 -0.53 1.49
CA SER A 40 12.35 0.13 2.54
C SER A 40 13.77 -0.40 2.67
N TYR A 41 14.60 0.40 3.32
CA TYR A 41 15.98 0.05 3.62
C TYR A 41 16.05 -0.61 5.00
N ASP A 42 16.60 -1.81 5.09
CA ASP A 42 16.79 -2.52 6.36
C ASP A 42 18.25 -2.97 6.55
N HIS A 43 18.90 -2.35 7.53
CA HIS A 43 20.29 -2.62 7.91
C HIS A 43 20.50 -3.99 8.56
N THR A 44 19.43 -4.72 8.93
CA THR A 44 19.58 -6.06 9.53
C THR A 44 19.94 -7.14 8.51
N PHE A 45 19.76 -6.88 7.20
CA PHE A 45 20.21 -7.80 6.16
C PHE A 45 21.65 -7.45 5.73
N PRO A 46 22.57 -8.45 5.69
CA PRO A 46 24.00 -8.20 5.60
C PRO A 46 24.50 -7.77 4.20
N ASP A 47 23.76 -8.04 3.13
CA ASP A 47 24.19 -7.76 1.76
C ASP A 47 23.64 -6.44 1.22
N LEU A 48 24.43 -5.70 0.41
CA LEU A 48 23.98 -4.41 -0.14
C LEU A 48 22.78 -4.56 -1.10
N GLN A 49 22.56 -5.74 -1.70
CA GLN A 49 21.41 -6.03 -2.56
C GLN A 49 20.14 -6.36 -1.76
N GLY A 50 20.24 -7.06 -0.63
CA GLY A 50 19.13 -7.38 0.26
C GLY A 50 18.85 -6.33 1.35
N ARG A 51 19.56 -5.19 1.34
CA ARG A 51 19.17 -4.03 2.17
C ARG A 51 17.91 -3.34 1.68
N TYR A 52 17.59 -3.43 0.38
CA TYR A 52 16.28 -3.03 -0.12
C TYR A 52 15.34 -4.22 0.01
N VAL A 53 14.39 -4.10 0.94
CA VAL A 53 13.40 -5.13 1.24
C VAL A 53 12.02 -4.62 0.95
N LEU A 54 11.12 -5.54 0.59
CA LEU A 54 9.70 -5.25 0.62
C LEU A 54 9.21 -5.35 2.05
N THR A 55 8.45 -4.35 2.44
CA THR A 55 7.95 -4.17 3.79
C THR A 55 6.44 -4.23 3.78
N ILE A 56 5.88 -5.04 4.66
CA ILE A 56 4.45 -5.19 4.85
C ILE A 56 4.11 -4.59 6.21
N PHE A 57 3.27 -3.56 6.22
CA PHE A 57 2.79 -2.91 7.43
C PHE A 57 1.35 -3.32 7.70
N ALA A 58 1.09 -3.98 8.82
CA ALA A 58 -0.27 -4.17 9.32
C ALA A 58 -0.84 -2.86 9.85
N PHE A 59 -2.14 -2.64 9.63
CA PHE A 59 -2.84 -1.48 10.19
C PHE A 59 -3.12 -1.64 11.69
N HIS A 60 -3.40 -2.86 12.15
CA HIS A 60 -3.61 -3.17 13.57
C HIS A 60 -2.62 -4.21 14.10
N LEU A 61 -2.48 -4.18 15.43
CA LEU A 61 -1.39 -4.74 16.20
C LEU A 61 -1.33 -6.29 16.22
N ASP A 62 -2.45 -6.92 15.87
CA ASP A 62 -2.66 -8.37 15.93
C ASP A 62 -3.07 -8.97 14.57
N ASP A 63 -2.97 -8.22 13.46
CA ASP A 63 -3.65 -8.58 12.21
C ASP A 63 -3.04 -9.72 11.42
N PHE A 64 -1.74 -10.01 11.60
CA PHE A 64 -1.18 -11.13 10.87
C PHE A 64 -1.63 -12.44 11.48
N SER A 65 -2.38 -13.19 10.69
CA SER A 65 -2.84 -14.53 11.02
C SER A 65 -1.66 -15.43 11.38
N PRO A 66 -1.91 -16.51 12.15
CA PRO A 66 -0.90 -17.52 12.40
C PRO A 66 -0.28 -18.08 11.12
N LEU A 67 -1.07 -18.20 10.04
CA LEU A 67 -0.57 -18.69 8.75
C LEU A 67 0.46 -17.73 8.18
N VAL A 68 0.10 -16.44 8.03
CA VAL A 68 1.00 -15.41 7.49
C VAL A 68 2.26 -15.35 8.33
N ARG A 69 2.13 -15.22 9.66
CA ARG A 69 3.27 -15.13 10.56
C ARG A 69 4.23 -16.29 10.40
N SER A 70 3.71 -17.50 10.31
CA SER A 70 4.53 -18.70 10.23
C SER A 70 5.38 -18.77 8.94
N TRP A 71 5.05 -18.04 7.87
CA TRP A 71 5.89 -17.94 6.67
C TRP A 71 7.06 -16.97 6.80
N PHE A 72 7.00 -16.06 7.78
CA PHE A 72 7.97 -14.97 7.95
C PHE A 72 8.68 -14.98 9.30
N GLU A 73 8.24 -15.84 10.23
CA GLU A 73 8.94 -16.13 11.48
C GLU A 73 10.17 -17.01 11.19
N ASP A 74 11.30 -16.66 11.82
CA ASP A 74 12.54 -17.46 11.91
C ASP A 74 13.27 -17.83 10.61
N GLY A 75 13.01 -17.11 9.50
CA GLY A 75 13.73 -17.27 8.23
C GLY A 75 14.94 -16.34 8.06
N PRO A 76 15.99 -16.71 7.28
CA PRO A 76 17.11 -15.83 6.98
C PRO A 76 16.76 -14.71 5.98
N HIS A 77 15.60 -14.80 5.34
CA HIS A 77 15.17 -13.92 4.25
C HIS A 77 13.92 -13.11 4.60
N SER A 78 13.48 -13.17 5.85
CA SER A 78 12.37 -12.38 6.35
C SER A 78 12.50 -12.16 7.85
N ASN A 79 11.88 -11.10 8.36
CA ASN A 79 11.74 -10.93 9.80
C ASN A 79 10.45 -10.21 10.14
N ILE A 80 9.89 -10.54 11.29
CA ILE A 80 8.77 -9.82 11.88
C ILE A 80 9.34 -8.92 12.98
N LYS A 81 9.25 -7.60 12.78
CA LYS A 81 9.66 -6.59 13.77
C LYS A 81 8.42 -5.97 14.40
N GLY A 82 8.36 -5.99 15.73
CA GLY A 82 7.52 -5.06 16.48
C GLY A 82 8.23 -3.70 16.52
N PHE A 83 7.55 -2.62 16.13
CA PHE A 83 8.09 -1.28 16.34
C PHE A 83 8.22 -1.01 17.85
N ASP A 84 9.30 -0.35 18.28
CA ASP A 84 9.55 -0.05 19.69
C ASP A 84 8.46 0.88 20.27
N ARG A 85 8.09 0.62 21.52
CA ARG A 85 6.85 0.97 22.24
C ARG A 85 6.65 2.46 22.55
N ARG A 86 7.45 3.37 21.95
CA ARG A 86 7.51 4.79 22.36
C ARG A 86 6.97 5.79 21.35
N ILE A 87 6.72 5.39 20.11
CA ILE A 87 6.28 6.31 19.06
C ILE A 87 5.15 5.63 18.27
N LEU A 88 3.91 5.92 18.68
CA LEU A 88 2.65 5.46 18.08
C LEU A 88 2.45 3.94 18.14
N ASP A 89 1.18 3.52 18.13
CA ASP A 89 0.77 2.11 18.24
C ASP A 89 1.65 1.19 17.41
N THR A 90 2.09 0.12 18.05
CA THR A 90 3.11 -0.84 17.62
C THR A 90 2.72 -1.61 16.34
N LYS A 91 2.71 -0.97 15.17
CA LYS A 91 2.47 -1.66 13.89
C LYS A 91 3.48 -2.81 13.73
N ARG A 92 2.98 -4.04 13.53
CA ARG A 92 3.82 -5.17 13.15
C ARG A 92 4.27 -4.96 11.72
N ARG A 93 5.59 -5.02 11.52
CA ARG A 93 6.24 -4.90 10.22
C ARG A 93 6.81 -6.26 9.83
N ILE A 94 6.53 -6.73 8.63
CA ILE A 94 7.23 -7.86 8.03
C ILE A 94 8.20 -7.31 6.99
N ASN A 95 9.45 -7.73 7.07
CA ASN A 95 10.44 -7.51 6.02
C ASN A 95 10.60 -8.77 5.18
N VAL A 96 10.67 -8.59 3.87
CA VAL A 96 10.79 -9.67 2.90
C VAL A 96 11.96 -9.34 1.97
N ALA A 97 13.04 -10.11 2.11
CA ALA A 97 14.20 -9.99 1.23
C ALA A 97 13.93 -10.64 -0.13
N PRO A 98 14.63 -10.24 -1.21
CA PRO A 98 14.45 -10.79 -2.55
C PRO A 98 14.58 -12.31 -2.66
N ALA A 99 15.38 -12.93 -1.78
CA ALA A 99 15.59 -14.38 -1.74
C ALA A 99 14.45 -15.16 -1.05
N HIS A 100 13.45 -14.48 -0.48
CA HIS A 100 12.33 -15.15 0.19
C HIS A 100 11.42 -15.84 -0.85
N PRO A 101 10.93 -17.07 -0.60
CA PRO A 101 10.09 -17.81 -1.56
C PRO A 101 8.82 -17.05 -1.97
N LEU A 102 8.21 -16.31 -1.03
CA LEU A 102 7.01 -15.48 -1.31
C LEU A 102 7.33 -14.09 -1.87
N TYR A 103 8.60 -13.72 -2.04
CA TYR A 103 8.98 -12.39 -2.52
C TYR A 103 8.32 -12.01 -3.86
N PRO A 104 8.24 -12.89 -4.88
CA PRO A 104 7.58 -12.55 -6.14
C PRO A 104 6.11 -12.16 -5.96
N GLN A 105 5.38 -12.83 -5.05
CA GLN A 105 3.97 -12.54 -4.79
C GLN A 105 3.80 -11.21 -4.04
N VAL A 106 4.67 -10.95 -3.05
CA VAL A 106 4.69 -9.67 -2.33
C VAL A 106 5.03 -8.52 -3.29
N LYS A 107 5.97 -8.72 -4.22
CA LYS A 107 6.34 -7.73 -5.23
C LYS A 107 5.19 -7.42 -6.18
N ALA A 108 4.45 -8.43 -6.63
CA ALA A 108 3.29 -8.24 -7.47
C ALA A 108 2.18 -7.43 -6.76
N ALA A 109 1.93 -7.71 -5.49
CA ALA A 109 0.98 -6.94 -4.69
C ALA A 109 1.42 -5.47 -4.48
N TYR A 110 2.71 -5.26 -4.19
CA TYR A 110 3.32 -3.94 -4.11
C TYR A 110 3.17 -3.15 -5.42
N GLU A 111 3.53 -3.74 -6.57
CA GLU A 111 3.41 -3.09 -7.87
C GLU A 111 1.95 -2.77 -8.22
N ALA A 112 1.00 -3.63 -7.85
CA ALA A 112 -0.43 -3.35 -8.00
C ALA A 112 -0.89 -2.18 -7.11
N GLN A 113 -0.31 -2.02 -5.91
CA GLN A 113 -0.58 -0.91 -5.00
C GLN A 113 -0.05 0.41 -5.58
N GLU A 114 1.18 0.42 -6.09
CA GLU A 114 1.79 1.60 -6.72
C GLU A 114 1.00 2.02 -7.96
N ALA A 115 0.68 1.08 -8.85
CA ALA A 115 -0.09 1.38 -10.06
C ALA A 115 -1.48 1.97 -9.75
N HIS A 116 -2.12 1.52 -8.67
CA HIS A 116 -3.38 2.11 -8.22
C HIS A 116 -3.20 3.50 -7.63
N SER A 117 -2.15 3.71 -6.83
CA SER A 117 -1.85 5.00 -6.22
C SER A 117 -1.52 6.05 -7.27
N ASP A 118 -0.73 5.71 -8.28
CA ASP A 118 -0.42 6.56 -9.43
C ASP A 118 -1.69 6.94 -10.21
N SER A 119 -2.58 5.97 -10.43
CA SER A 119 -3.87 6.22 -11.09
C SER A 119 -4.74 7.21 -10.33
N ILE A 120 -4.83 7.08 -8.99
CA ILE A 120 -5.55 8.02 -8.13
C ILE A 120 -4.90 9.40 -8.19
N PHE A 121 -3.57 9.47 -8.11
CA PHE A 121 -2.84 10.74 -8.15
C PHE A 121 -3.08 11.48 -9.46
N GLU A 122 -3.00 10.78 -10.59
CA GLU A 122 -3.27 11.36 -11.91
C GLU A 122 -4.74 11.78 -12.09
N ALA A 123 -5.69 11.03 -11.54
CA ALA A 123 -7.09 11.43 -11.52
C ALA A 123 -7.32 12.71 -10.69
N ALA A 124 -6.70 12.80 -9.51
CA ALA A 124 -6.77 13.97 -8.65
C ALA A 124 -6.13 15.20 -9.31
N LYS A 125 -5.00 15.02 -9.99
CA LYS A 125 -4.34 16.08 -10.76
C LYS A 125 -5.25 16.62 -11.87
N LYS A 126 -5.86 15.74 -12.67
CA LYS A 126 -6.81 16.14 -13.74
C LYS A 126 -8.02 16.88 -13.18
N TRP A 127 -8.56 16.43 -12.06
CA TRP A 127 -9.66 17.12 -11.38
C TRP A 127 -9.26 18.54 -10.96
N ASN A 128 -8.10 18.70 -10.33
CA ASN A 128 -7.60 20.01 -9.90
C ASN A 128 -7.37 20.96 -11.08
N GLU A 129 -6.86 20.45 -12.20
CA GLU A 129 -6.71 21.24 -13.44
C GLU A 129 -8.06 21.67 -14.02
N ALA A 130 -9.07 20.80 -13.99
CA ALA A 130 -10.42 21.10 -14.47
C ALA A 130 -11.08 22.18 -13.60
N VAL A 131 -11.05 22.03 -12.27
CA VAL A 131 -11.58 23.01 -11.31
C VAL A 131 -10.86 24.36 -11.46
N SER A 132 -9.55 24.36 -11.68
CA SER A 132 -8.78 25.60 -11.88
C SER A 132 -9.16 26.33 -13.17
N LYS A 133 -9.48 25.60 -14.25
CA LYS A 133 -9.97 26.20 -15.51
C LYS A 133 -11.39 26.75 -15.36
N GLU A 134 -12.25 26.08 -14.60
CA GLU A 134 -13.63 26.50 -14.35
C GLU A 134 -13.69 27.73 -13.42
N GLY A 135 -12.82 27.78 -12.41
CA GLY A 135 -12.63 28.96 -11.56
C GLY A 135 -12.12 30.19 -12.30
N ALA A 136 -11.30 30.01 -13.35
CA ALA A 136 -10.86 31.11 -14.22
C ALA A 136 -11.94 31.62 -15.17
N ALA A 137 -12.97 30.81 -15.47
CA ALA A 137 -14.12 31.22 -16.28
C ALA A 137 -15.16 32.03 -15.46
N CYS A 138 -15.21 31.84 -14.13
CA CYS A 138 -15.98 32.68 -13.21
C CYS A 138 -15.18 33.92 -12.76
N ALA A 139 -14.77 34.78 -13.70
CA ALA A 139 -14.33 36.12 -13.35
C ALA A 139 -15.52 36.92 -12.75
N PRO A 140 -15.34 37.70 -11.68
CA PRO A 140 -16.44 38.33 -10.97
C PRO A 140 -17.18 39.31 -11.89
N HIS A 141 -18.51 39.16 -11.97
CA HIS A 141 -19.39 40.20 -12.48
C HIS A 141 -19.07 41.51 -11.75
N GLN A 142 -18.50 42.47 -12.48
CA GLN A 142 -18.32 43.82 -11.97
C GLN A 142 -19.71 44.38 -11.68
N PHE A 143 -20.03 44.51 -10.39
CA PHE A 143 -21.20 45.25 -9.95
C PHE A 143 -21.00 46.71 -10.35
N THR A 144 -21.62 47.14 -11.44
CA THR A 144 -21.70 48.55 -11.80
C THR A 144 -22.66 49.22 -10.83
N ALA A 145 -22.10 49.97 -9.88
CA ALA A 145 -22.88 50.81 -8.98
C ALA A 145 -23.56 51.92 -9.79
N ALA A 146 -24.90 51.87 -9.87
CA ALA A 146 -25.69 52.96 -10.42
C ALA A 146 -25.66 54.14 -9.44
N THR A 147 -25.07 55.26 -9.86
CA THR A 147 -25.15 56.55 -9.17
C THR A 147 -26.61 57.03 -9.12
N PRO A 148 -27.13 57.42 -7.94
CA PRO A 148 -28.47 58.00 -7.85
C PRO A 148 -28.46 59.42 -8.40
N LYS A 149 -29.47 59.76 -9.21
CA LYS A 149 -29.72 61.14 -9.65
C LYS A 149 -30.21 61.97 -8.46
N GLU A 150 -29.44 62.99 -8.10
CA GLU A 150 -29.95 64.14 -7.34
C GLU A 150 -30.99 64.87 -8.19
N GLY A 151 -32.20 64.99 -7.67
CA GLY A 151 -33.25 65.87 -8.18
C GLY A 151 -33.47 66.99 -7.18
N ALA A 152 -33.21 68.22 -7.63
CA ALA A 152 -33.65 69.46 -7.02
C ALA A 152 -35.13 69.76 -7.38
#